data_AF-A0AAU9QFT6-F1
#
_entry.id   AF-A0AAU9QFT6-F1
#
_cell.length_a   1.000
_cell.length_b   1.000
_cell.length_c   1.000
_cell.angle_alpha   90.00
_cell.angle_beta   90.00
_cell.angle_gamma   90.00
#
_symmetry.space_group_name_H-M   'P 1'
#
loop_
_entity.id
_entity.type
_entity.pdbx_description
1 polymer ?
#
loop_
_entity_poly.entity_id
_entity_poly.type
_entity_poly.pdbx_seq_one_letter_code
_entity_poly.pdbx_strand_id
1 'polypeptide(L)'
;MSESDIQAKIASFTCIEEALEYFDIGFDSRFIDKHRIELVKRSNGYLIMSKPDDWFSARRAFKNAYCKVQRSLLDKTTRSACRGCTTCQRR
;
A
#
# COMPACT_ATOMS: atom_id res chain seq x y z
N MET A 1 -4.13 -2.62 -19.93
CA MET A 1 -2.78 -2.46 -19.37
C MET A 1 -2.16 -3.83 -19.41
N SER A 2 -1.20 -4.06 -20.31
CA SER A 2 -0.41 -5.29 -20.26
C SER A 2 0.43 -5.29 -18.97
N GLU A 3 0.90 -6.45 -18.55
CA GLU A 3 1.74 -6.65 -17.36
C GLU A 3 2.92 -5.65 -17.29
N SER A 4 3.43 -5.22 -18.45
CA SER A 4 4.45 -4.17 -18.62
C SER A 4 4.04 -2.79 -18.11
N ASP A 5 2.78 -2.40 -18.30
CA ASP A 5 2.35 -1.01 -18.16
C ASP A 5 2.21 -0.63 -16.68
N ILE A 6 1.68 -1.55 -15.87
CA ILE A 6 1.52 -1.30 -14.44
C ILE A 6 2.87 -1.29 -13.74
N GLN A 7 3.79 -2.19 -14.10
CA GLN A 7 5.13 -2.24 -13.52
C GLN A 7 5.95 -1.00 -13.90
N ALA A 8 5.88 -0.58 -15.18
CA ALA A 8 6.50 0.67 -15.62
C ALA A 8 5.91 1.88 -14.89
N LYS A 9 4.58 1.92 -14.69
CA LYS A 9 3.93 2.99 -13.94
C LYS A 9 4.38 3.02 -12.48
N ILE A 10 4.47 1.87 -11.82
CA ILE A 10 4.96 1.78 -10.44
C ILE A 10 6.42 2.26 -10.33
N ALA A 11 7.27 1.87 -11.28
CA ALA A 11 8.66 2.29 -11.33
C ALA A 11 8.83 3.79 -11.60
N SER A 12 7.83 4.46 -12.18
CA SER A 12 7.86 5.91 -12.43
C SER A 12 7.67 6.77 -11.17
N PHE A 13 7.17 6.19 -10.07
CA PHE A 13 6.92 6.94 -8.85
C PHE A 13 8.21 7.30 -8.13
N THR A 14 8.33 8.56 -7.74
CA THR A 14 9.50 9.09 -7.02
C THR A 14 9.30 9.11 -5.51
N CYS A 15 8.05 9.11 -5.06
CA CYS A 15 7.67 9.05 -3.66
C CYS A 15 6.46 8.13 -3.43
N ILE A 16 6.17 7.80 -2.17
CA ILE A 16 5.09 6.88 -1.84
C ILE A 16 3.72 7.55 -2.03
N GLU A 17 3.63 8.86 -1.84
CA GLU A 17 2.42 9.65 -1.99
C GLU A 17 1.88 9.58 -3.42
N GLU A 18 2.74 9.72 -4.44
CA GLU A 18 2.34 9.57 -5.84
C GLU A 18 1.68 8.20 -6.11
N ALA A 19 2.24 7.13 -5.52
CA ALA A 19 1.65 5.80 -5.63
C ALA A 19 0.29 5.73 -4.91
N LEU A 20 0.20 6.27 -3.69
CA LEU A 20 -1.05 6.27 -2.92
C LEU A 20 -2.15 7.10 -3.60
N GLU A 21 -1.82 8.24 -4.18
CA GLU A 21 -2.74 9.09 -4.96
C GLU A 21 -3.19 8.36 -6.23
N TYR A 22 -2.25 7.84 -7.04
CA TYR A 22 -2.57 7.14 -8.28
C TYR A 22 -3.49 5.92 -8.08
N PHE A 23 -3.37 5.25 -6.93
CA PHE A 23 -4.18 4.10 -6.58
C PHE A 23 -5.41 4.45 -5.73
N ASP A 24 -5.82 5.72 -5.61
CA ASP A 24 -6.96 6.16 -4.81
C ASP A 24 -6.94 5.59 -3.38
N ILE A 25 -5.79 5.71 -2.70
CA ILE A 25 -5.60 5.29 -1.32
C ILE A 25 -5.48 6.55 -0.48
N GLY A 26 -6.50 6.84 0.34
CA GLY A 26 -6.42 7.95 1.30
C GLY A 26 -5.30 7.73 2.32
N PHE A 27 -4.53 8.79 2.59
CA PHE A 27 -3.45 8.80 3.56
C PHE A 27 -3.43 10.11 4.35
N ASP A 28 -2.79 10.08 5.52
CA ASP A 28 -2.50 11.28 6.32
C ASP A 28 -1.05 11.71 6.05
N SER A 29 -0.83 12.93 5.56
CA SER A 29 0.50 13.46 5.27
C SER A 29 1.44 13.40 6.48
N ARG A 30 0.94 13.67 7.69
CA ARG A 30 1.75 13.59 8.93
C ARG A 30 2.17 12.16 9.22
N PHE A 31 1.31 11.19 8.89
CA PHE A 31 1.63 9.78 9.02
C PHE A 31 2.71 9.37 8.02
N ILE A 32 2.61 9.84 6.76
CA ILE A 32 3.64 9.60 5.76
C ILE A 32 4.98 10.17 6.22
N ASP A 33 5.04 11.41 6.67
CA ASP A 33 6.29 12.04 7.09
C ASP A 33 6.97 11.30 8.23
N LYS A 34 6.20 10.78 9.19
CA LYS A 34 6.73 10.04 10.33
C LYS A 34 7.18 8.62 9.98
N HIS A 35 6.52 7.96 9.02
CA HIS A 35 6.69 6.53 8.74
C HIS A 35 7.17 6.21 7.30
N ARG A 36 7.62 7.21 6.54
CA ARG A 36 8.01 7.11 5.11
C ARG A 36 8.92 5.92 4.82
N ILE A 37 10.00 5.80 5.58
CA ILE A 37 11.00 4.72 5.37
C ILE A 37 10.36 3.34 5.55
N GLU A 38 9.53 3.18 6.58
CA GLU A 38 8.84 1.91 6.82
C GLU A 38 7.80 1.62 5.73
N LEU A 39 7.04 2.64 5.31
CA LEU A 39 6.05 2.52 4.25
C LEU A 39 6.65 2.10 2.92
N VAL A 40 7.77 2.73 2.50
CA VAL A 40 8.49 2.37 1.27
C VAL A 40 8.99 0.92 1.37
N LYS A 41 9.66 0.55 2.48
CA LYS A 41 10.17 -0.80 2.69
C LYS A 41 9.06 -1.85 2.64
N ARG A 42 7.92 -1.60 3.29
CA ARG A 42 6.77 -2.50 3.28
C ARG A 42 6.15 -2.59 1.89
N SER A 43 5.97 -1.46 1.21
CA SER A 43 5.40 -1.42 -0.14
C SER A 43 6.22 -2.25 -1.11
N ASN A 44 7.55 -2.07 -1.12
CA ASN A 44 8.45 -2.88 -1.95
C ASN A 44 8.35 -4.37 -1.64
N GLY A 45 8.29 -4.75 -0.35
CA GLY A 45 8.10 -6.15 0.03
C GLY A 45 6.78 -6.74 -0.47
N TYR A 46 5.69 -5.98 -0.37
CA TYR A 46 4.38 -6.42 -0.89
C TYR A 46 4.38 -6.53 -2.41
N LEU A 47 4.99 -5.59 -3.14
CA LEU A 47 5.11 -5.63 -4.59
C LEU A 47 5.89 -6.85 -5.08
N ILE A 48 7.03 -7.17 -4.43
CA ILE A 48 7.85 -8.35 -4.77
C ILE A 48 7.07 -9.65 -4.54
N MET A 49 6.33 -9.73 -3.42
CA MET A 49 5.57 -10.92 -3.08
C MET A 49 4.33 -11.10 -3.95
N SER A 50 3.61 -10.02 -4.25
CA SER A 50 2.35 -10.10 -4.98
C SER A 50 2.51 -10.09 -6.49
N LYS A 51 3.63 -9.58 -7.01
CA LYS A 51 3.91 -9.42 -8.45
C LYS A 51 2.68 -8.91 -9.21
N PRO A 52 2.21 -7.68 -8.90
CA PRO A 52 0.95 -7.21 -9.42
C PRO A 52 0.99 -7.06 -10.94
N ASP A 53 0.02 -7.64 -11.60
CA ASP A 53 -0.19 -7.67 -13.05
C ASP A 53 -1.22 -6.63 -13.52
N ASP A 54 -2.00 -6.06 -12.61
CA ASP A 54 -3.05 -5.10 -12.89
C ASP A 54 -3.13 -3.98 -11.84
N TRP A 55 -3.97 -2.98 -12.12
CA TRP A 55 -4.14 -1.83 -11.24
C TRP A 55 -4.71 -2.21 -9.86
N PHE A 56 -5.62 -3.18 -9.79
CA PHE A 56 -6.24 -3.61 -8.54
C PHE A 56 -5.29 -4.44 -7.67
N SER A 57 -4.47 -5.29 -8.27
CA SER A 57 -3.44 -6.07 -7.58
C SER A 57 -2.34 -5.14 -7.05
N ALA A 58 -1.93 -4.14 -7.84
CA ALA A 58 -0.99 -3.11 -7.40
C ALA A 58 -1.57 -2.25 -6.26
N ARG A 59 -2.79 -1.72 -6.42
CA ARG A 59 -3.50 -0.98 -5.37
C ARG A 59 -3.58 -1.78 -4.07
N ARG A 60 -3.90 -3.07 -4.17
CA ARG A 60 -3.98 -3.96 -3.00
C ARG A 60 -2.63 -4.09 -2.30
N ALA A 61 -1.54 -4.20 -3.06
CA ALA A 61 -0.19 -4.27 -2.49
C ALA A 61 0.14 -3.00 -1.67
N PHE A 62 -0.04 -1.81 -2.26
CA PHE A 62 0.20 -0.53 -1.57
C PHE A 62 -0.73 -0.33 -0.37
N LYS A 63 -2.04 -0.59 -0.53
CA LYS A 63 -3.01 -0.44 0.57
C LYS A 63 -2.70 -1.38 1.72
N ASN A 64 -2.33 -2.63 1.44
CA ASN A 64 -1.95 -3.60 2.47
C ASN A 64 -0.66 -3.17 3.19
N ALA A 65 0.33 -2.64 2.46
CA ALA A 65 1.54 -2.10 3.06
C ALA A 65 1.23 -0.94 4.02
N TYR A 66 0.45 0.04 3.58
CA TYR A 66 0.03 1.17 4.41
C TYR A 66 -0.71 0.73 5.67
N CYS A 67 -1.76 -0.09 5.51
CA CYS A 67 -2.54 -0.61 6.63
C CYS A 67 -1.72 -1.53 7.54
N LYS A 68 -0.66 -2.16 7.05
CA LYS A 68 0.22 -2.97 7.89
C LYS A 68 1.01 -2.09 8.84
N VAL A 69 1.61 -1.00 8.34
CA VAL A 69 2.35 -0.03 9.17
C VAL A 69 1.43 0.63 10.19
N GLN A 70 0.25 1.10 9.77
CA GLN A 70 -0.69 1.73 10.69
C GLN A 70 -1.10 0.78 11.83
N ARG A 71 -1.40 -0.49 11.51
CA ARG A 71 -1.80 -1.47 12.52
C ARG A 71 -0.67 -1.96 13.41
N SER A 72 0.58 -1.88 12.99
CA SER A 72 1.70 -2.23 13.88
C SER A 72 1.91 -1.22 15.00
N LEU A 73 1.33 -0.02 14.87
CA LEU A 73 1.34 1.01 15.92
C LEU A 73 0.19 0.85 16.93
N LEU A 74 -0.84 0.06 16.60
CA LEU A 74 -1.94 -0.21 17.50
C LEU A 74 -1.52 -1.26 18.55
N ASP A 75 -2.08 -1.13 19.76
CA ASP A 75 -1.85 -2.12 20.81
C ASP A 75 -2.28 -3.52 20.37
N LYS A 76 -1.53 -4.54 20.81
CA LYS A 76 -1.74 -5.93 20.38
C LYS A 76 -3.12 -6.47 20.74
N THR A 77 -3.73 -5.97 21.81
CA THR A 77 -5.06 -6.38 22.28
C THR A 77 -6.19 -5.63 21.58
N THR A 78 -5.91 -4.44 21.03
CA THR A 78 -6.91 -3.60 20.34
C THR A 78 -6.87 -3.76 18.83
N ARG A 79 -5.76 -4.24 18.25
CA ARG A 79 -5.63 -4.43 16.81
C ARG A 79 -6.57 -5.53 16.32
N SER A 80 -7.52 -5.17 15.45
CA SER A 80 -8.32 -6.17 14.75
C SER A 80 -7.50 -6.88 13.67
N ALA A 81 -7.79 -8.17 13.47
CA ALA A 81 -7.24 -8.92 12.35
C ALA A 81 -7.83 -8.39 11.03
N CYS A 82 -7.10 -7.51 10.34
CA CYS A 82 -7.42 -7.17 8.95
C CYS A 82 -7.06 -8.38 8.07
N ARG A 83 -8.06 -9.01 7.46
CA ARG A 83 -7.92 -10.16 6.55
C ARG A 83 -7.64 -9.75 5.10
N GLY A 84 -7.02 -8.59 4.89
CA GLY A 84 -6.82 -8.01 3.55
C GLY A 84 -8.01 -7.19 3.09
N CYS A 85 -7.74 -6.22 2.21
CA CYS A 85 -8.62 -5.10 1.97
C CYS A 85 -9.95 -5.40 1.24
N THR A 86 -10.35 -6.63 0.93
CA THR A 86 -11.67 -6.89 0.34
C THR A 86 -12.82 -6.52 1.28
N THR A 87 -12.62 -6.57 2.60
CA THR A 87 -13.60 -6.10 3.60
C THR A 87 -13.54 -4.58 3.83
N CYS A 88 -12.35 -3.96 3.77
CA CYS A 88 -12.16 -2.50 3.88
C CYS A 88 -12.39 -1.73 2.56
N GLN A 89 -12.72 -2.42 1.47
CA GLN A 89 -13.09 -1.84 0.17
C GLN A 89 -14.61 -1.92 -0.09
N ARG A 90 -15.35 -2.72 0.71
CA ARG A 90 -16.80 -2.92 0.62
C ARG A 90 -17.62 -2.08 1.62
N ARG A 91 -16.94 -1.33 2.49
CA ARG A 91 -17.52 -0.32 3.37
C ARG A 91 -17.13 1.03 2.84
#